data_AF-A0A7X4DHI3-F1
#
_entry.id   AF-A0A7X4DHI3-F1
#
_cell.length_a   1.000
_cell.length_b   1.000
_cell.length_c   1.000
_cell.angle_alpha   90.00
_cell.angle_beta   90.00
_cell.angle_gamma   90.00
#
_symmetry.space_group_name_H-M   'P 1'
#
loop_
_entity.id
_entity.type
_entity.pdbx_description
1 polymer ?
#
loop_
_entity_poly.entity_id
_entity_poly.type
_entity_poly.pdbx_seq_one_letter_code
_entity_poly.pdbx_strand_id
1 'polypeptide(L)'
;MRARSPWVRHPECRWDSAGTVSISPLAAFAAAALATLAVPAPATAQPIVPPCEPVLDRATPEVSPLARFSLGAAPGRDGCGLAELVGAWSPFGLAVMRSGHLHQQLRLVVDLPRAEGTERYIAWLATPALDRISMLGTVTPGEPFTAPVHWNKLIVVVSREDAAPPADAPRWSGPVVLIGRSRSALLENLMGHSIFRRPEM
;
A
#
# COMPACT_ATOMS: atom_id res chain seq x y z
N MET A 1 4.63 59.90 -10.94
CA MET A 1 5.09 59.86 -9.54
C MET A 1 5.76 58.51 -9.28
N ARG A 2 6.88 58.54 -8.53
CA ARG A 2 7.66 57.40 -7.99
C ARG A 2 6.73 56.47 -7.15
N ALA A 3 7.00 55.18 -6.92
CA ALA A 3 8.19 54.56 -6.33
C ALA A 3 8.15 53.03 -6.58
N ARG A 4 9.25 52.41 -7.03
CA ARG A 4 10.27 51.64 -6.27
C ARG A 4 9.77 50.37 -5.54
N SER A 5 10.35 49.25 -6.00
CA SER A 5 10.55 47.87 -5.47
C SER A 5 10.94 47.82 -3.96
N PRO A 6 11.14 46.66 -3.24
CA PRO A 6 11.94 45.49 -3.69
C PRO A 6 11.73 44.08 -3.03
N TRP A 7 12.51 43.10 -3.53
CA TRP A 7 12.93 41.79 -2.95
C TRP A 7 11.98 40.58 -3.13
N VAL A 8 12.41 39.33 -3.39
CA VAL A 8 13.68 38.61 -3.15
C VAL A 8 13.95 37.62 -4.31
N ARG A 9 15.21 37.50 -4.76
CA ARG A 9 15.69 36.45 -5.68
C ARG A 9 16.31 35.31 -4.86
N HIS A 10 16.01 34.06 -5.21
CA HIS A 10 16.68 32.88 -4.66
C HIS A 10 18.03 32.63 -5.36
N PRO A 11 19.04 32.09 -4.66
CA PRO A 11 20.42 32.01 -5.14
C PRO A 11 20.65 30.86 -6.13
N GLU A 12 21.41 31.20 -7.18
CA GLU A 12 22.03 30.30 -8.15
C GLU A 12 23.12 29.46 -7.46
N CYS A 13 23.02 28.14 -7.53
CA CYS A 13 24.14 27.24 -7.23
C CYS A 13 24.99 27.09 -8.49
N ARG A 14 26.02 27.94 -8.58
CA ARG A 14 27.10 27.89 -9.56
C ARG A 14 28.04 26.74 -9.22
N TRP A 15 28.14 25.76 -10.12
CA TRP A 15 29.19 24.74 -10.09
C TRP A 15 30.40 25.26 -10.86
N ASP A 16 31.38 25.81 -10.15
CA ASP A 16 32.68 26.10 -10.74
C ASP A 16 33.47 24.80 -10.92
N SER A 17 33.97 24.63 -12.13
CA SER A 17 34.83 23.54 -12.58
C SER A 17 36.28 24.02 -12.67
N ALA A 18 37.19 23.05 -12.68
CA ALA A 18 38.63 23.14 -12.94
C ALA A 18 39.55 23.43 -11.75
N GLY A 19 40.22 22.36 -11.29
CA GLY A 19 41.50 22.41 -10.62
C GLY A 19 42.42 21.36 -11.22
N THR A 20 43.08 21.69 -12.33
CA THR A 20 44.14 20.87 -12.94
C THR A 20 45.45 21.19 -12.23
N VAL A 21 46.07 20.21 -11.57
CA VAL A 21 47.46 20.32 -11.12
C VAL A 21 48.29 19.29 -11.86
N SER A 22 49.22 19.83 -12.66
CA SER A 22 50.27 19.12 -13.38
C SER A 22 51.54 19.10 -12.54
N ILE A 23 52.06 17.92 -12.23
CA ILE A 23 53.48 17.72 -11.89
C ILE A 23 53.90 16.33 -12.41
N SER A 24 54.89 16.30 -13.30
CA SER A 24 55.63 15.11 -13.76
C SER A 24 57.06 15.14 -13.17
N PRO A 25 57.92 14.13 -13.44
CA PRO A 25 57.98 12.82 -12.79
C PRO A 25 59.35 12.61 -12.10
N LEU A 26 59.49 11.63 -11.20
CA LEU A 26 60.72 10.82 -11.05
C LEU A 26 60.56 9.76 -9.95
N ALA A 27 60.74 8.51 -10.37
CA ALA A 27 61.29 7.36 -9.64
C ALA A 27 60.70 6.97 -8.27
N ALA A 28 60.04 5.80 -8.21
CA ALA A 28 60.67 4.55 -7.77
C ALA A 28 59.60 3.46 -7.57
N PHE A 29 59.96 2.25 -7.98
CA PHE A 29 59.18 1.02 -7.88
C PHE A 29 58.80 0.68 -6.43
N ALA A 30 57.50 0.39 -6.20
CA ALA A 30 57.07 -0.61 -5.22
C ALA A 30 55.68 -1.12 -5.61
N ALA A 31 55.60 -2.41 -5.96
CA ALA A 31 54.36 -3.11 -6.21
C ALA A 31 53.53 -3.18 -4.92
N ALA A 32 52.35 -2.55 -4.92
CA ALA A 32 51.35 -2.72 -3.88
C ALA A 32 50.04 -3.13 -4.54
N ALA A 33 49.49 -4.26 -4.10
CA ALA A 33 48.25 -4.84 -4.57
C ALA A 33 47.10 -3.81 -4.51
N LEU A 34 46.47 -3.54 -5.66
CA LEU A 34 45.26 -2.75 -5.74
C LEU A 34 44.09 -3.57 -5.20
N ALA A 35 43.81 -3.45 -3.91
CA ALA A 35 42.53 -3.81 -3.36
C ALA A 35 41.49 -2.80 -3.88
N THR A 36 40.66 -3.21 -4.83
CA THR A 36 39.47 -2.47 -5.25
C THR A 36 38.52 -2.39 -4.06
N LEU A 37 38.57 -1.28 -3.34
CA LEU A 37 37.55 -0.91 -2.37
C LEU A 37 36.26 -0.61 -3.15
N ALA A 38 35.36 -1.60 -3.23
CA ALA A 38 34.00 -1.38 -3.64
C ALA A 38 33.34 -0.46 -2.62
N VAL A 39 33.20 0.82 -2.97
CA VAL A 39 32.44 1.79 -2.18
C VAL A 39 30.97 1.32 -2.19
N PRO A 40 30.37 0.98 -1.04
CA PRO A 40 28.95 0.64 -1.02
C PRO A 40 28.17 1.87 -1.49
N ALA A 41 27.39 1.70 -2.55
CA ALA A 41 26.46 2.73 -3.01
C ALA A 41 25.58 3.13 -1.82
N PRO A 42 25.40 4.44 -1.55
CA PRO A 42 24.52 4.87 -0.47
C PRO A 42 23.14 4.29 -0.76
N ALA A 43 22.64 3.47 0.16
CA ALA A 43 21.25 3.03 0.14
C ALA A 43 20.41 4.30 0.07
N THR A 44 19.75 4.52 -1.06
CA THR A 44 18.81 5.62 -1.21
C THR A 44 17.76 5.41 -0.13
N ALA A 45 17.82 6.23 0.92
CA ALA A 45 16.80 6.26 1.94
C ALA A 45 15.47 6.47 1.20
N GLN A 46 14.59 5.46 1.27
CA GLN A 46 13.28 5.61 0.66
C GLN A 46 12.64 6.84 1.30
N PRO A 47 12.10 7.78 0.50
CA PRO A 47 11.41 8.93 1.05
C PRO A 47 10.36 8.42 2.03
N ILE A 48 10.42 8.92 3.26
CA ILE A 48 9.39 8.67 4.27
C ILE A 48 8.14 9.37 3.74
N VAL A 49 7.34 8.64 2.96
CA VAL A 49 6.04 9.11 2.50
C VAL A 49 5.24 9.39 3.76
N PRO A 50 4.78 10.64 3.99
CA PRO A 50 3.95 10.93 5.16
C PRO A 50 2.78 9.95 5.17
N PRO A 51 2.41 9.38 6.32
CA PRO A 51 1.28 8.47 6.36
C PRO A 51 0.08 9.23 5.84
N CYS A 52 -0.50 8.77 4.73
CA CYS A 52 -1.86 9.16 4.46
C CYS A 52 -2.69 8.80 5.68
N GLU A 53 -3.53 9.71 6.14
CA GLU A 53 -4.61 9.40 7.06
C GLU A 53 -5.93 9.45 6.27
N PRO A 54 -6.31 8.36 5.57
CA PRO A 54 -7.65 8.24 5.03
C PRO A 54 -8.64 8.32 6.19
N VAL A 55 -9.41 9.41 6.22
CA VAL A 55 -10.43 9.60 7.25
C VAL A 55 -11.70 8.90 6.79
N LEU A 56 -11.99 7.74 7.38
CA LEU A 56 -13.32 7.17 7.31
C LEU A 56 -14.18 8.07 8.20
N ASP A 57 -15.00 8.91 7.56
CA ASP A 57 -15.75 9.95 8.25
C ASP A 57 -16.51 9.34 9.43
N ARG A 58 -16.47 10.04 10.58
CA ARG A 58 -17.03 9.59 11.85
C ARG A 58 -18.57 9.62 11.83
N ALA A 59 -19.20 8.99 10.84
CA ALA A 59 -20.46 8.31 11.08
C ALA A 59 -20.12 7.18 12.05
N THR A 60 -20.07 7.54 13.33
CA THR A 60 -19.90 6.66 14.48
C THR A 60 -20.83 5.48 14.25
N PRO A 61 -20.30 4.27 13.97
CA PRO A 61 -21.08 3.13 14.42
C PRO A 61 -21.13 3.27 15.94
N GLU A 62 -22.31 3.12 16.56
CA GLU A 62 -22.42 2.97 18.02
C GLU A 62 -21.53 1.82 18.54
N VAL A 63 -20.96 1.01 17.64
CA VAL A 63 -20.16 -0.18 17.84
C VAL A 63 -18.73 0.06 17.38
N SER A 64 -17.74 -0.20 18.25
CA SER A 64 -16.33 -0.18 17.88
C SER A 64 -16.03 -1.20 16.76
N PRO A 65 -15.14 -0.87 15.80
CA PRO A 65 -14.78 -1.83 14.75
C PRO A 65 -14.07 -3.04 15.35
N LEU A 66 -14.35 -4.22 14.79
CA LEU A 66 -13.74 -5.50 15.15
C LEU A 66 -12.26 -5.54 14.74
N ALA A 67 -11.91 -4.87 13.64
CA ALA A 67 -10.55 -4.68 13.20
C ALA A 67 -10.42 -3.41 12.36
N ARG A 68 -9.26 -2.76 12.40
CA ARG A 68 -8.88 -1.64 11.55
C ARG A 68 -7.49 -1.89 10.96
N PHE A 69 -7.30 -1.65 9.68
CA PHE A 69 -6.01 -1.81 9.01
C PHE A 69 -5.89 -0.89 7.78
N SER A 70 -4.66 -0.45 7.50
CA SER A 70 -4.36 0.41 6.36
C SER A 70 -4.14 -0.41 5.09
N LEU A 71 -4.49 0.19 3.96
CA LEU A 71 -4.09 -0.25 2.62
C LEU A 71 -2.92 0.63 2.18
N GLY A 72 -1.81 0.01 1.79
CA GLY A 72 -0.67 0.69 1.20
C GLY A 72 -0.70 0.60 -0.32
N ALA A 73 -0.04 1.54 -0.97
CA ALA A 73 0.16 1.48 -2.41
C ALA A 73 0.92 0.23 -2.84
N ALA A 74 0.51 -0.36 -3.95
CA ALA A 74 1.28 -1.38 -4.63
C ALA A 74 2.60 -0.80 -5.18
N PRO A 75 3.62 -1.63 -5.45
CA PRO A 75 4.89 -1.14 -5.98
C PRO A 75 4.72 -0.25 -7.22
N GLY A 76 5.32 0.94 -7.20
CA GLY A 76 5.24 1.90 -8.30
C GLY A 76 3.89 2.63 -8.43
N ARG A 77 3.08 2.63 -7.37
CA ARG A 77 1.81 3.35 -7.29
C ARG A 77 1.83 4.30 -6.09
N ASP A 78 0.93 5.28 -6.12
CA ASP A 78 0.70 6.23 -5.04
C ASP A 78 -0.73 6.10 -4.52
N GLY A 79 -0.93 6.50 -3.28
CA GLY A 79 -2.21 6.46 -2.59
C GLY A 79 -2.24 5.47 -1.43
N CYS A 80 -3.41 5.36 -0.83
CA CYS A 80 -3.58 4.76 0.48
C CYS A 80 -5.05 4.50 0.77
N GLY A 81 -5.33 3.71 1.80
CA GLY A 81 -6.70 3.49 2.22
C GLY A 81 -6.79 3.02 3.66
N LEU A 82 -8.00 3.08 4.20
CA LEU A 82 -8.32 2.58 5.53
C LEU A 82 -9.50 1.63 5.41
N ALA A 83 -9.33 0.44 5.97
CA ALA A 83 -10.37 -0.56 6.07
C ALA A 83 -10.72 -0.83 7.53
N GLU A 84 -12.02 -0.98 7.78
CA GLU A 84 -12.57 -1.42 9.04
C GLU A 84 -13.48 -2.62 8.83
N LEU A 85 -13.36 -3.60 9.69
CA LEU A 85 -14.37 -4.65 9.84
C LEU A 85 -15.31 -4.25 10.96
N VAL A 86 -16.60 -4.14 10.64
CA VAL A 86 -17.65 -3.88 11.61
C VAL A 86 -18.57 -5.10 11.69
N GLY A 87 -19.07 -5.40 12.90
CA GLY A 87 -20.11 -6.41 13.07
C GLY A 87 -21.44 -5.89 12.55
N ALA A 88 -22.23 -6.75 11.92
CA ALA A 88 -23.63 -6.43 11.66
C ALA A 88 -24.37 -6.30 13.00
N TRP A 89 -25.42 -5.47 13.02
CA TRP A 89 -26.21 -5.25 14.22
C TRP A 89 -26.87 -6.55 14.70
N SER A 90 -26.90 -6.74 16.02
CA SER A 90 -27.54 -7.86 16.70
C SER A 90 -27.94 -7.44 18.12
N PRO A 91 -29.11 -7.88 18.64
CA PRO A 91 -29.50 -7.61 20.02
C PRO A 91 -28.57 -8.27 21.05
N PHE A 92 -27.73 -9.22 20.62
CA PHE A 92 -26.75 -9.92 21.46
C PHE A 92 -25.33 -9.37 21.30
N GLY A 93 -25.15 -8.25 20.60
CA GLY A 93 -23.85 -7.61 20.35
C GLY A 93 -22.98 -8.29 19.28
N LEU A 94 -23.29 -9.53 18.90
CA LEU A 94 -22.64 -10.25 17.79
C LEU A 94 -23.70 -10.85 16.86
N ALA A 95 -23.60 -10.52 15.58
CA ALA A 95 -24.36 -11.19 14.53
C ALA A 95 -23.56 -12.35 13.97
N VAL A 96 -24.17 -13.52 13.84
CA VAL A 96 -23.55 -14.74 13.32
C VAL A 96 -24.41 -15.31 12.22
N MET A 97 -23.77 -15.73 11.13
CA MET A 97 -24.42 -16.41 10.02
C MET A 97 -24.75 -17.87 10.39
N ARG A 98 -25.63 -18.51 9.61
CA ARG A 98 -25.95 -19.94 9.79
C ARG A 98 -24.70 -20.85 9.75
N SER A 99 -23.66 -20.44 9.02
CA SER A 99 -22.37 -21.13 8.94
C SER A 99 -21.54 -21.07 10.22
N GLY A 100 -21.92 -20.26 11.22
CA GLY A 100 -21.13 -20.02 12.43
C GLY A 100 -20.08 -18.92 12.28
N HIS A 101 -19.95 -18.28 11.12
CA HIS A 101 -19.09 -17.12 10.92
C HIS A 101 -19.77 -15.83 11.37
N LEU A 102 -18.99 -14.88 11.90
CA LEU A 102 -19.51 -13.54 12.20
C LEU A 102 -20.09 -12.90 10.94
N HIS A 103 -21.26 -12.32 11.05
CA HIS A 103 -21.85 -11.49 10.01
C HIS A 103 -21.20 -10.10 10.10
N GLN A 104 -20.34 -9.78 9.14
CA GLN A 104 -19.50 -8.60 9.17
C GLN A 104 -19.65 -7.78 7.88
N GLN A 105 -19.30 -6.50 7.97
CA GLN A 105 -19.17 -5.61 6.82
C GLN A 105 -17.76 -5.03 6.81
N LEU A 106 -17.21 -4.87 5.61
CA LEU A 106 -16.00 -4.09 5.37
C LEU A 106 -16.45 -2.66 5.06
N ARG A 107 -16.01 -1.70 5.86
CA ARG A 107 -16.03 -0.27 5.54
C ARG A 107 -14.66 0.10 5.00
N LEU A 108 -14.61 0.77 3.86
CA LEU A 108 -13.39 1.11 3.14
C LEU A 108 -13.47 2.57 2.70
N VAL A 109 -12.40 3.32 2.91
CA VAL A 109 -12.16 4.60 2.23
C VAL A 109 -10.78 4.55 1.62
N VAL A 110 -10.65 5.10 0.42
CA VAL A 110 -9.39 5.15 -0.31
C VAL A 110 -9.10 6.57 -0.71
N ASP A 111 -7.83 6.94 -0.66
CA ASP A 111 -7.30 8.18 -1.20
C ASP A 111 -6.38 7.81 -2.35
N LEU A 112 -6.91 8.05 -3.55
CA LEU A 112 -6.35 7.67 -4.84
C LEU A 112 -6.64 8.81 -5.82
N PRO A 113 -5.80 9.01 -6.85
CA PRO A 113 -6.11 9.91 -7.95
C PRO A 113 -7.46 9.55 -8.58
N ARG A 114 -8.19 10.56 -9.07
CA ARG A 114 -9.45 10.33 -9.78
C ARG A 114 -9.20 9.39 -10.98
N ALA A 115 -10.09 8.42 -11.19
CA ALA A 115 -10.04 7.56 -12.36
C ALA A 115 -10.44 8.35 -13.61
N GLU A 116 -9.76 8.11 -14.73
CA GLU A 116 -9.98 8.85 -15.97
C GLU A 116 -10.87 8.08 -16.95
N GLY A 117 -11.74 8.77 -17.68
CA GLY A 117 -12.59 8.17 -18.71
C GLY A 117 -13.50 7.06 -18.18
N THR A 118 -13.28 5.82 -18.66
CA THR A 118 -14.04 4.63 -18.25
C THR A 118 -13.39 3.86 -17.11
N GLU A 119 -12.19 4.27 -16.67
CA GLU A 119 -11.48 3.59 -15.59
C GLU A 119 -12.30 3.62 -14.29
N ARG A 120 -12.22 2.53 -13.54
CA ARG A 120 -12.86 2.40 -12.23
C ARG A 120 -11.92 1.70 -11.26
N TYR A 121 -11.97 2.12 -10.00
CA TYR A 121 -11.36 1.34 -8.94
C TYR A 121 -12.33 0.29 -8.45
N ILE A 122 -11.88 -0.96 -8.40
CA ILE A 122 -12.69 -2.09 -7.95
C ILE A 122 -12.04 -2.66 -6.69
N ALA A 123 -12.82 -2.77 -5.63
CA ALA A 123 -12.41 -3.48 -4.41
C ALA A 123 -12.67 -4.98 -4.56
N TRP A 124 -11.68 -5.74 -4.15
CA TRP A 124 -11.69 -7.19 -4.10
C TRP A 124 -11.32 -7.64 -2.70
N LEU A 125 -11.89 -8.77 -2.32
CA LEU A 125 -11.56 -9.47 -1.12
C LEU A 125 -10.86 -10.77 -1.49
N ALA A 126 -9.77 -11.10 -0.83
CA ALA A 126 -9.07 -12.36 -1.01
C ALA A 126 -8.73 -13.00 0.34
N THR A 127 -8.65 -14.32 0.36
CA THR A 127 -8.02 -15.06 1.47
C THR A 127 -6.49 -14.85 1.46
N PRO A 128 -5.78 -15.06 2.58
CA PRO A 128 -4.33 -14.90 2.62
C PRO A 128 -3.57 -15.86 1.69
N ALA A 129 -4.16 -17.02 1.37
CA ALA A 129 -3.61 -17.99 0.43
C ALA A 129 -3.96 -17.67 -1.04
N LEU A 130 -4.76 -16.62 -1.29
CA LEU A 130 -5.26 -16.21 -2.61
C LEU A 130 -6.02 -17.31 -3.37
N ASP A 131 -6.48 -18.35 -2.66
CA ASP A 131 -7.27 -19.47 -3.20
C ASP A 131 -8.75 -19.08 -3.40
N ARG A 132 -9.21 -18.04 -2.70
CA ARG A 132 -10.56 -17.50 -2.82
C ARG A 132 -10.50 -15.99 -2.96
N ILE A 133 -11.11 -15.49 -4.02
CA ILE A 133 -11.18 -14.08 -4.36
C ILE A 133 -12.63 -13.77 -4.71
N SER A 134 -13.15 -12.65 -4.21
CA SER A 134 -14.50 -12.16 -4.51
C SER A 134 -14.47 -10.67 -4.79
N MET A 135 -15.13 -10.25 -5.88
CA MET A 135 -15.35 -8.83 -6.15
C MET A 135 -16.33 -8.25 -5.12
N LEU A 136 -15.99 -7.11 -4.53
CA LEU A 136 -16.89 -6.40 -3.62
C LEU A 136 -17.67 -5.31 -4.35
N GLY A 137 -17.04 -4.63 -5.31
CA GLY A 137 -17.67 -3.60 -6.12
C GLY A 137 -16.77 -2.39 -6.39
N THR A 138 -17.34 -1.37 -7.01
CA THR A 138 -16.64 -0.12 -7.35
C THR A 138 -16.41 0.73 -6.11
N VAL A 139 -15.22 1.30 -5.98
CA VAL A 139 -14.86 2.27 -4.93
C VAL A 139 -14.56 3.63 -5.55
N THR A 140 -15.11 4.68 -4.96
CA THR A 140 -14.84 6.07 -5.37
C THR A 140 -13.83 6.67 -4.39
N PRO A 141 -12.72 7.26 -4.86
CA PRO A 141 -11.77 7.93 -3.97
C PRO A 141 -12.43 9.03 -3.13
N GLY A 142 -12.12 9.05 -1.83
CA GLY A 142 -12.68 9.97 -0.86
C GLY A 142 -14.09 9.61 -0.34
N GLU A 143 -14.79 8.65 -0.94
CA GLU A 143 -16.11 8.22 -0.50
C GLU A 143 -16.05 6.91 0.31
N PRO A 144 -16.84 6.78 1.40
CA PRO A 144 -16.92 5.53 2.13
C PRO A 144 -17.66 4.47 1.31
N PHE A 145 -17.01 3.32 1.13
CA PHE A 145 -17.56 2.11 0.55
C PHE A 145 -17.89 1.10 1.65
N THR A 146 -19.02 0.39 1.54
CA THR A 146 -19.38 -0.68 2.48
C THR A 146 -19.83 -1.93 1.73
N ALA A 147 -19.31 -3.09 2.10
CA ALA A 147 -19.70 -4.37 1.52
C ALA A 147 -19.76 -5.50 2.57
N PRO A 148 -20.65 -6.49 2.42
CA PRO A 148 -20.69 -7.66 3.30
C PRO A 148 -19.44 -8.52 3.13
N VAL A 149 -18.90 -9.02 4.25
CA VAL A 149 -17.69 -9.84 4.28
C VAL A 149 -17.87 -11.05 5.20
N HIS A 150 -17.33 -12.17 4.76
CA HIS A 150 -17.58 -13.49 5.36
C HIS A 150 -16.30 -14.15 5.89
N TRP A 151 -15.14 -13.46 5.79
CA TRP A 151 -13.84 -13.98 6.21
C TRP A 151 -13.24 -13.11 7.30
N ASN A 152 -12.63 -13.76 8.30
CA ASN A 152 -11.92 -13.06 9.37
C ASN A 152 -10.46 -12.76 9.00
N LYS A 153 -9.82 -13.63 8.21
CA LYS A 153 -8.48 -13.46 7.64
C LYS A 153 -8.66 -13.10 6.18
N LEU A 154 -8.33 -11.87 5.85
CA LEU A 154 -8.55 -11.32 4.52
C LEU A 154 -7.43 -10.37 4.10
N ILE A 155 -7.31 -10.25 2.79
CA ILE A 155 -6.57 -9.25 2.06
C ILE A 155 -7.60 -8.43 1.28
N VAL A 156 -7.54 -7.11 1.41
CA VAL A 156 -8.28 -6.20 0.54
C VAL A 156 -7.34 -5.77 -0.58
N VAL A 157 -7.80 -5.90 -1.81
CA VAL A 157 -7.08 -5.47 -3.00
C VAL A 157 -7.95 -4.46 -3.72
N VAL A 158 -7.36 -3.33 -4.13
CA VAL A 158 -8.03 -2.38 -5.02
C VAL A 158 -7.29 -2.41 -6.34
N SER A 159 -8.01 -2.75 -7.42
CA SER A 159 -7.47 -2.68 -8.79
C SER A 159 -8.03 -1.47 -9.53
N ARG A 160 -7.29 -0.99 -10.53
CA ARG A 160 -7.80 -0.03 -11.53
C ARG A 160 -8.14 -0.81 -12.79
N GLU A 161 -9.41 -0.81 -13.16
CA GLU A 161 -9.94 -1.56 -14.32
C GLU A 161 -10.46 -0.58 -15.38
N ASP A 162 -10.27 -0.89 -16.66
CA ASP A 162 -10.74 -0.05 -17.77
C ASP A 162 -12.28 -0.04 -17.91
N ALA A 163 -12.94 -1.06 -17.35
CA ALA A 163 -14.39 -1.23 -17.33
C ALA A 163 -14.82 -2.02 -16.08
N ALA A 164 -16.12 -2.06 -15.80
CA ALA A 164 -16.64 -2.89 -14.72
C ALA A 164 -16.47 -4.39 -15.06
N PRO A 165 -15.81 -5.20 -14.22
CA PRO A 165 -15.69 -6.64 -14.46
C PRO A 165 -17.06 -7.33 -14.39
N PRO A 166 -17.21 -8.51 -15.02
CA PRO A 166 -18.33 -9.40 -14.75
C PRO A 166 -18.46 -9.72 -13.24
N ALA A 167 -19.69 -9.92 -12.77
CA ALA A 167 -19.97 -10.19 -11.34
C ALA A 167 -19.26 -11.44 -10.80
N ASP A 168 -18.98 -12.41 -11.67
CA ASP A 168 -18.34 -13.69 -11.41
C ASP A 168 -16.85 -13.72 -11.79
N ALA A 169 -16.24 -12.55 -12.04
CA ALA A 169 -14.82 -12.46 -12.37
C ALA A 169 -13.95 -13.14 -11.29
N PRO A 170 -13.07 -14.09 -11.66
CA PRO A 170 -12.33 -14.90 -10.68
C PRO A 170 -11.24 -14.11 -9.95
N ARG A 171 -10.78 -13.00 -10.54
CA ARG A 171 -9.78 -12.06 -10.00
C ARG A 171 -9.79 -10.77 -10.82
N TRP A 172 -9.11 -9.75 -10.32
CA TRP A 172 -8.82 -8.53 -11.09
C TRP A 172 -7.99 -8.83 -12.34
N SER A 173 -8.25 -8.05 -13.39
CA SER A 173 -7.49 -8.06 -14.65
C SER A 173 -6.53 -6.89 -14.73
N GLY A 174 -6.94 -5.74 -14.20
CA GLY A 174 -6.18 -4.51 -14.22
C GLY A 174 -5.07 -4.44 -13.16
N PRO A 175 -4.24 -3.40 -13.20
CA PRO A 175 -3.20 -3.19 -12.22
C PRO A 175 -3.77 -3.03 -10.80
N VAL A 176 -3.14 -3.72 -9.84
CA VAL A 176 -3.39 -3.50 -8.42
C VAL A 176 -2.79 -2.16 -8.02
N VAL A 177 -3.59 -1.30 -7.38
CA VAL A 177 -3.18 0.02 -6.90
C VAL A 177 -2.99 0.05 -5.40
N LEU A 178 -3.85 -0.62 -4.62
CA LEU A 178 -3.74 -0.69 -3.17
C LEU A 178 -3.87 -2.14 -2.68
N ILE A 179 -3.14 -2.45 -1.60
CA ILE A 179 -3.24 -3.72 -0.90
C ILE A 179 -3.24 -3.47 0.61
N GLY A 180 -4.18 -4.08 1.33
CA GLY A 180 -4.24 -4.07 2.78
C GLY A 180 -4.48 -5.47 3.33
N ARG A 181 -3.85 -5.77 4.47
CA ARG A 181 -3.97 -7.07 5.12
C ARG A 181 -4.59 -6.86 6.49
N SER A 182 -5.64 -7.62 6.79
CA SER A 182 -6.15 -7.71 8.16
C SER A 182 -5.04 -8.17 9.11
N ARG A 183 -5.04 -7.70 10.36
CA ARG A 183 -4.04 -8.12 11.36
C ARG A 183 -4.07 -9.63 11.60
N SER A 184 -5.25 -10.25 11.55
CA SER A 184 -5.46 -11.70 11.60
C SER A 184 -4.87 -12.44 10.39
N ALA A 185 -4.75 -11.79 9.22
CA ALA A 185 -4.06 -12.36 8.06
C ALA A 185 -2.53 -12.34 8.18
N LEU A 186 -1.98 -11.63 9.17
CA LEU A 186 -0.57 -11.72 9.54
C LEU A 186 -0.30 -12.88 10.51
N LEU A 187 -1.36 -13.45 11.11
CA LEU A 187 -1.24 -14.63 11.95
C LEU A 187 -1.11 -15.87 11.06
N GLU A 188 0.12 -16.31 10.86
CA GLU A 188 0.40 -17.59 10.23
C GLU A 188 -0.02 -18.75 11.13
N ASN A 189 -0.45 -19.84 10.51
CA ASN A 189 -0.53 -21.11 11.21
C ASN A 189 0.90 -21.67 11.25
N LEU A 190 1.45 -21.91 12.44
CA LEU A 190 2.81 -22.43 12.63
C LEU A 190 3.08 -23.68 11.77
N MET A 191 2.07 -24.51 11.53
CA MET A 191 2.16 -25.70 10.67
C MET A 191 2.51 -25.43 9.19
N GLY A 192 2.37 -24.19 8.71
CA GLY A 192 2.76 -23.79 7.36
C GLY A 192 4.24 -23.42 7.21
N HIS A 193 4.94 -23.24 8.33
CA HIS A 193 6.35 -22.88 8.36
C HIS A 193 7.21 -24.08 7.95
N SER A 194 8.27 -23.84 7.16
CA SER A 194 9.15 -24.89 6.64
C SER A 194 9.77 -25.78 7.72
N ILE A 195 9.92 -25.27 8.96
CA ILE A 195 10.46 -26.02 10.10
C ILE A 195 9.54 -27.14 10.60
N PHE A 196 8.25 -27.10 10.26
CA PHE A 196 7.26 -28.13 10.63
C PHE A 196 6.77 -28.94 9.41
N ARG A 197 7.18 -28.55 8.20
CA ARG A 197 6.89 -29.32 6.98
C ARG A 197 7.87 -30.50 6.96
N ARG A 198 7.42 -31.68 7.40
CA ARG A 198 8.24 -32.91 7.26
C ARG A 198 8.57 -33.09 5.78
N PRO A 199 9.82 -33.40 5.42
CA PRO A 199 10.11 -33.93 4.09
C PRO A 199 9.29 -35.22 3.95
N GLU A 200 8.36 -35.22 3.00
CA GLU A 200 7.68 -36.45 2.59
C GLU A 200 8.76 -37.41 2.09
N MET A 201 8.75 -38.62 2.65
CA MET A 201 9.71 -39.69 2.37
C MET A 201 9.08 -40.68 1.40
#